data_AF-A0AAE3DCZ8-F1
#
_entry.id   AF-A0AAE3DCZ8-F1
#
_cell.length_a   1.000
_cell.length_b   1.000
_cell.length_c   1.000
_cell.angle_alpha   90.00
_cell.angle_beta   90.00
_cell.angle_gamma   90.00
#
_symmetry.space_group_name_H-M   'P 1'
#
loop_
_entity.id
_entity.type
_entity.pdbx_description
1 polymer ?
#
loop_
_entity_poly.entity_id
_entity_poly.type
_entity_poly.pdbx_seq_one_letter_code
_entity_poly.pdbx_strand_id
1 'polypeptide(L)'
;MTVLTLMTPLIQELRRLHDALMKKSEGFVDVIKMGRTQLRDAVPMRLGQTFHGYASMIERDILRLTDVSREMYTINLGGTAIGSCINTSPAYLHNIVPCLSSIIGYQK
;
A
#
# COMPACT_ATOMS: atom_id res chain seq x y z
N MET A 1 -12.73 -5.62 7.88
CA MET A 1 -11.90 -5.95 6.69
C MET A 1 -12.01 -4.97 5.53
N THR A 2 -12.79 -3.89 5.65
CA THR A 2 -12.93 -2.86 4.60
C THR A 2 -11.61 -2.33 4.05
N VAL A 3 -10.62 -2.06 4.92
CA VAL A 3 -9.31 -1.54 4.50
C VAL A 3 -8.60 -2.53 3.57
N LEU A 4 -8.61 -3.83 3.89
CA LEU A 4 -8.04 -4.87 3.03
C LEU A 4 -8.75 -4.94 1.68
N THR A 5 -10.07 -4.82 1.67
CA THR A 5 -10.87 -4.84 0.43
C THR A 5 -10.59 -3.64 -0.45
N LEU A 6 -10.40 -2.46 0.13
CA LEU A 6 -10.06 -1.25 -0.62
C LEU A 6 -8.56 -1.17 -0.99
N MET A 7 -7.71 -1.95 -0.33
CA MET A 7 -6.27 -1.99 -0.61
C MET A 7 -5.98 -2.54 -2.00
N THR A 8 -6.68 -3.59 -2.43
CA THR A 8 -6.50 -4.21 -3.75
C THR A 8 -6.73 -3.23 -4.91
N PRO A 9 -7.89 -2.54 -5.03
CA PRO A 9 -8.10 -1.57 -6.09
C PRO A 9 -7.15 -0.37 -5.96
N LEU A 10 -6.81 0.07 -4.74
CA LEU A 10 -5.82 1.13 -4.53
C LEU A 10 -4.46 0.76 -5.11
N ILE A 11 -3.93 -0.44 -4.79
CA ILE A 11 -2.65 -0.92 -5.32
C ILE A 11 -2.70 -1.01 -6.84
N GLN A 12 -3.83 -1.46 -7.41
CA GLN A 12 -3.99 -1.53 -8.87
C GLN A 12 -3.90 -0.15 -9.53
N GLU A 13 -4.54 0.86 -8.95
CA GLU A 13 -4.48 2.24 -9.45
C GLU A 13 -3.10 2.86 -9.27
N LEU A 14 -2.40 2.56 -8.16
CA LEU A 14 -1.01 2.98 -7.97
C LEU A 14 -0.06 2.35 -8.99
N ARG A 15 -0.26 1.07 -9.35
CA ARG A 15 0.52 0.42 -10.43
C ARG A 15 0.27 1.12 -11.77
N ARG A 16 -0.99 1.44 -12.08
CA ARG A 16 -1.32 2.19 -13.29
C ARG A 16 -0.65 3.57 -13.32
N LEU A 17 -0.62 4.26 -12.19
CA LEU A 17 0.08 5.54 -12.05
C LEU A 17 1.59 5.40 -12.22
N HIS A 18 2.20 4.40 -11.57
CA HIS A 18 3.62 4.06 -11.72
C HIS A 18 3.98 3.86 -13.20
N ASP A 19 3.23 3.03 -13.92
CA ASP A 19 3.51 2.70 -15.32
C ASP A 19 3.38 3.94 -16.22
N ALA A 20 2.39 4.81 -15.95
CA ALA A 20 2.24 6.07 -16.66
C ALA A 20 3.43 7.03 -16.42
N LEU A 21 3.94 7.09 -15.17
CA LEU A 21 5.11 7.89 -14.82
C LEU A 21 6.39 7.34 -15.46
N MET A 22 6.57 6.01 -15.49
CA MET A 22 7.69 5.35 -16.16
C MET A 22 7.67 5.60 -17.66
N LYS A 23 6.51 5.45 -18.31
CA LYS A 23 6.35 5.77 -19.74
C LYS A 23 6.71 7.24 -20.04
N LYS A 24 6.36 8.17 -19.16
CA LYS A 24 6.75 9.58 -19.29
C LYS A 24 8.24 9.80 -19.03
N SER A 25 8.82 9.06 -18.09
CA SER A 25 10.27 9.09 -17.84
C SER A 25 11.06 8.76 -19.10
N GLU A 26 10.72 7.65 -19.76
CA GLU A 26 11.33 7.22 -21.01
C GLU A 26 11.13 8.24 -22.13
N GLY A 27 9.90 8.73 -22.29
CA GLY A 27 9.57 9.73 -23.31
C GLY A 27 10.24 11.11 -23.09
N PHE A 28 10.82 11.36 -21.92
CA PHE A 28 11.52 12.60 -21.59
C PHE A 28 13.02 12.41 -21.38
N VAL A 29 13.60 11.30 -21.85
CA VAL A 29 15.03 11.03 -21.72
C VAL A 29 15.86 12.13 -22.38
N ASP A 30 15.46 12.66 -23.53
CA ASP A 30 16.22 13.67 -24.28
C ASP A 30 15.98 15.12 -23.86
N VAL A 31 15.04 15.35 -22.95
CA VAL A 31 14.69 16.71 -22.50
C VAL A 31 15.61 17.14 -21.36
N ILE A 32 16.55 18.02 -21.65
CA ILE A 32 17.42 18.64 -20.63
C ILE A 32 16.70 19.83 -19.99
N LYS A 33 16.75 19.93 -18.66
CA LYS A 33 16.18 21.03 -17.88
C LYS A 33 17.11 21.45 -16.75
N MET A 34 16.87 22.63 -16.19
CA MET A 34 17.54 23.04 -14.96
C MET A 34 16.97 22.31 -13.75
N GLY A 35 17.83 21.72 -12.91
CA GLY A 35 17.47 21.23 -11.59
C GLY A 35 17.21 22.39 -10.63
N ARG A 36 16.40 22.17 -9.58
CA ARG A 36 16.16 23.16 -8.53
C ARG A 36 16.32 22.56 -7.15
N THR A 37 17.05 23.25 -6.28
CA THR A 37 17.16 22.95 -4.83
C THR A 37 16.82 24.22 -4.06
N GLN A 38 16.00 24.12 -3.01
CA GLN A 38 15.48 25.31 -2.30
C GLN A 38 14.84 26.35 -3.25
N LEU A 39 14.21 25.89 -4.35
CA LEU A 39 13.67 26.71 -5.44
C LEU A 39 14.69 27.58 -6.19
N ARG A 40 15.99 27.39 -5.97
CA ARG A 40 17.08 28.04 -6.71
C ARG A 40 17.60 27.09 -7.77
N ASP A 41 18.16 27.66 -8.85
CA ASP A 41 18.78 26.88 -9.91
C ASP A 41 19.99 26.11 -9.36
N ALA A 42 20.07 24.82 -9.68
CA ALA A 42 21.13 23.93 -9.24
C ALA A 42 22.08 23.56 -10.40
N VAL A 43 21.93 22.36 -10.96
CA VAL A 43 22.69 21.89 -12.15
C VAL A 43 21.73 21.27 -13.17
N PRO A 44 22.11 21.20 -14.46
CA PRO A 44 21.31 20.54 -15.49
C PRO A 44 21.04 19.07 -15.18
N MET A 45 19.85 18.61 -15.56
CA MET A 45 19.42 17.21 -15.47
C MET A 45 18.43 16.87 -16.58
N ARG A 46 18.11 15.59 -16.80
CA ARG A 46 17.07 15.19 -17.74
C ARG A 46 15.70 15.21 -17.06
N LEU A 47 14.66 15.68 -17.75
CA LEU A 47 13.29 15.65 -17.24
C LEU A 47 12.84 14.20 -17.00
N GLY A 48 13.30 13.26 -17.82
CA GLY A 48 13.09 11.82 -17.60
C GLY A 48 13.54 11.34 -16.21
N GLN A 49 14.66 11.85 -15.68
CA GLN A 49 15.14 11.49 -14.33
C GLN A 49 14.18 11.98 -13.23
N THR A 50 13.55 13.14 -13.42
CA THR A 50 12.53 13.65 -12.49
C THR A 50 11.30 12.75 -12.47
N PHE A 51 10.79 12.36 -13.63
CA PHE A 51 9.63 11.46 -13.73
C PHE A 51 9.94 10.04 -13.23
N HIS A 52 11.15 9.55 -13.44
CA HIS A 52 11.62 8.30 -12.85
C HIS A 52 11.56 8.37 -11.33
N GLY A 53 12.07 9.45 -10.73
CA GLY A 53 12.01 9.65 -9.28
C GLY A 53 10.58 9.64 -8.72
N TYR A 54 9.60 10.17 -9.45
CA TYR A 54 8.18 10.07 -9.08
C TYR A 54 7.68 8.63 -9.13
N ALA A 55 7.99 7.89 -10.19
CA ALA A 55 7.63 6.47 -10.30
C ALA A 55 8.23 5.64 -9.16
N SER A 56 9.52 5.82 -8.85
CA SER A 56 10.20 5.12 -7.76
C SER A 56 9.59 5.42 -6.38
N MET A 57 8.98 6.60 -6.17
CA MET A 57 8.21 6.86 -4.95
C MET A 57 6.96 6.00 -4.87
N ILE A 58 6.18 5.95 -5.96
CA ILE A 58 4.95 5.14 -6.02
C ILE A 58 5.25 3.65 -5.84
N GLU A 59 6.31 3.14 -6.46
CA GLU A 59 6.73 1.74 -6.30
C GLU A 59 7.02 1.39 -4.83
N ARG A 60 7.77 2.24 -4.12
CA ARG A 60 8.05 2.05 -2.69
C ARG A 60 6.78 2.06 -1.85
N ASP A 61 5.80 2.90 -2.18
CA ASP A 61 4.54 2.97 -1.45
C ASP A 61 3.66 1.74 -1.71
N ILE A 62 3.65 1.20 -2.93
CA ILE A 62 2.99 -0.08 -3.24
C ILE A 62 3.56 -1.20 -2.36
N LEU A 63 4.89 -1.28 -2.21
CA LEU A 63 5.53 -2.29 -1.36
C LEU A 63 5.13 -2.11 0.12
N ARG A 64 5.19 -0.89 0.65
CA ARG A 64 4.78 -0.58 2.03
C ARG A 64 3.33 -0.97 2.30
N LEU A 65 2.42 -0.62 1.40
CA LEU A 65 0.99 -0.96 1.53
C LEU A 65 0.77 -2.46 1.50
N THR A 66 1.50 -3.17 0.64
CA THR A 66 1.45 -4.63 0.55
C THR A 66 1.93 -5.27 1.85
N ASP A 67 3.00 -4.78 2.45
CA ASP A 67 3.52 -5.32 3.71
C ASP A 67 2.59 -5.06 4.88
N VAL A 68 2.10 -3.82 5.03
CA VAL A 68 1.16 -3.47 6.12
C VAL A 68 -0.15 -4.24 6.00
N SER A 69 -0.61 -4.59 4.79
CA SER A 69 -1.82 -5.39 4.61
C SER A 69 -1.76 -6.74 5.35
N ARG A 70 -0.56 -7.33 5.51
CA ARG A 70 -0.37 -8.61 6.21
C ARG A 70 -0.67 -8.50 7.71
N GLU A 71 -0.39 -7.35 8.31
CA GLU A 71 -0.66 -7.10 9.72
C GLU A 71 -2.16 -6.92 10.00
N MET A 72 -2.91 -6.45 9.01
CA MET A 72 -4.35 -6.19 9.14
C MET A 72 -5.23 -7.46 9.20
N TYR A 73 -4.68 -8.65 8.93
CA TYR A 73 -5.40 -9.91 9.11
C TYR A 73 -5.56 -10.31 10.57
N THR A 74 -4.75 -9.77 11.47
CA THR A 74 -4.86 -10.03 12.91
C THR A 74 -6.03 -9.23 13.49
N ILE A 75 -6.98 -9.90 14.14
CA ILE A 75 -8.17 -9.28 14.72
C ILE A 75 -8.36 -9.70 16.18
N ASN A 76 -9.00 -8.83 16.96
CA ASN A 76 -9.19 -9.00 18.41
C ASN A 76 -10.54 -9.64 18.78
N LEU A 77 -11.25 -10.28 17.84
CA LEU A 77 -12.52 -10.93 18.12
C LEU A 77 -12.33 -12.05 19.17
N GLY A 78 -13.14 -12.00 20.22
CA GLY A 78 -13.01 -12.88 21.40
C GLY A 78 -12.37 -12.21 22.61
N GLY A 79 -11.65 -11.11 22.41
CA GLY A 79 -11.02 -10.34 23.49
C GLY A 79 -11.99 -9.60 24.41
N THR A 80 -13.22 -9.34 23.95
CA THR A 80 -14.28 -8.57 24.68
C THR A 80 -13.86 -7.13 24.99
N ALA A 81 -14.27 -6.58 26.14
CA ALA A 81 -14.15 -5.16 26.47
C ALA A 81 -12.70 -4.67 26.54
N ILE A 82 -11.79 -5.47 27.12
CA ILE A 82 -10.39 -5.05 27.38
C ILE A 82 -9.34 -6.10 26.98
N GLY A 83 -9.74 -7.16 26.26
CA GLY A 83 -8.83 -8.25 25.90
C GLY A 83 -8.74 -9.40 26.92
N SER A 84 -9.46 -9.32 28.05
CA SER A 84 -9.48 -10.36 29.09
C SER A 84 -10.28 -11.62 28.71
N CYS A 85 -11.01 -11.58 27.60
CA CYS A 85 -11.93 -12.64 27.18
C CYS A 85 -13.05 -12.94 28.20
N ILE A 86 -13.37 -12.01 29.11
CA ILE A 86 -14.41 -12.21 30.13
C ILE A 86 -15.78 -12.39 29.47
N ASN A 87 -16.53 -13.41 29.89
CA ASN A 87 -17.81 -13.83 29.28
C ASN A 87 -17.71 -14.35 27.83
N THR A 88 -16.51 -14.61 27.30
CA THR A 88 -16.36 -15.34 26.02
C THR A 88 -16.38 -16.85 26.26
N SER A 89 -17.23 -17.59 25.55
CA SER A 89 -17.20 -19.05 25.60
C SER A 89 -15.95 -19.60 24.88
N PRO A 90 -15.35 -20.70 25.36
CA PRO A 90 -14.24 -21.35 24.65
C PRO A 90 -14.61 -21.70 23.20
N ALA A 91 -15.85 -22.13 22.97
CA ALA A 91 -16.36 -22.42 21.64
C ALA A 91 -16.34 -21.18 20.72
N TYR A 92 -16.73 -20.00 21.21
CA TYR A 92 -16.65 -18.78 20.41
C TYR A 92 -15.19 -18.43 20.07
N LEU A 93 -14.31 -18.46 21.07
CA LEU A 93 -12.91 -18.04 20.90
C LEU A 93 -12.16 -18.87 19.84
N HIS A 94 -12.40 -20.18 19.80
CA HIS A 94 -11.75 -21.07 18.85
C HIS A 94 -12.33 -21.00 17.43
N ASN A 95 -13.62 -20.64 17.29
CA ASN A 95 -14.33 -20.76 16.01
C ASN A 95 -14.57 -19.42 15.31
N ILE A 96 -14.53 -18.29 16.01
CA ILE A 96 -14.94 -17.00 15.42
C ILE A 96 -14.05 -16.57 14.25
N VAL A 97 -12.71 -16.70 14.36
CA VAL A 97 -11.79 -16.31 13.30
C VAL A 97 -11.89 -17.23 12.07
N PRO A 98 -11.87 -18.59 12.21
CA PRO A 98 -12.11 -19.49 11.08
C PRO A 98 -13.46 -19.27 10.40
N CYS A 99 -14.53 -19.07 11.18
CA CYS A 99 -15.88 -18.82 10.65
C CYS A 99 -15.90 -17.51 9.84
N LEU A 100 -15.34 -16.43 10.39
CA LEU A 100 -15.28 -15.15 9.70
C LEU A 100 -14.44 -15.23 8.42
N SER A 101 -13.26 -15.87 8.46
CA SER A 101 -12.38 -16.10 7.31
C SER A 101 -13.10 -16.81 6.17
N SER A 102 -13.88 -17.86 6.48
CA SER A 102 -14.71 -18.59 5.53
C SER A 102 -15.76 -17.70 4.84
N ILE A 103 -16.43 -16.82 5.60
CA ILE A 103 -17.48 -15.93 5.07
C ILE A 103 -16.91 -14.86 4.13
N ILE A 104 -15.77 -14.27 4.49
CA ILE A 104 -15.22 -13.10 3.78
C ILE A 104 -14.20 -13.46 2.69
N GLY A 105 -13.77 -14.72 2.60
CA GLY A 105 -12.84 -15.21 1.58
C GLY A 105 -11.38 -14.77 1.76
N TYR A 106 -11.02 -14.29 2.95
CA TYR A 106 -9.63 -13.96 3.30
C TYR A 106 -9.00 -15.13 4.05
N GLN A 107 -7.95 -15.71 3.48
CA GLN A 107 -7.18 -16.78 4.12
C GLN A 107 -5.84 -16.22 4.62
N LYS A 108 -5.51 -16.50 5.87
CA LYS A 108 -4.15 -16.35 6.41
C LYS A 108 -3.67 -17.71 6.88
#